data_AF-A0AAT9RVK5-F1
#
_entry.id   AF-A0AAT9RVK5-F1
#
_cell.length_a   1.000
_cell.length_b   1.000
_cell.length_c   1.000
_cell.angle_alpha   90.00
_cell.angle_beta   90.00
_cell.angle_gamma   90.00
#
_symmetry.space_group_name_H-M   'P 1'
#
loop_
_entity.id
_entity.type
_entity.pdbx_description
1 polymer ?
#
loop_
_entity_poly.entity_id
_entity_poly.type
_entity_poly.pdbx_seq_one_letter_code
_entity_poly.pdbx_strand_id
1 'polypeptide(L)' 'MGNSLAGPTGSSPALVTGAAAAAEAGVAPATVRKWVQLGHLEAAGRQGRTHLYRLEDVFAAERATRGRGRRG' A
#
# COMPACT_ATOMS: atom_id res chain seq x y z
N MET A 1 -18.94 11.79 -33.06
CA MET A 1 -19.10 12.68 -31.88
C MET A 1 -20.03 11.97 -30.91
N GLY A 2 -19.58 11.75 -29.68
CA GLY A 2 -20.39 11.18 -28.60
C GLY A 2 -20.14 9.70 -28.33
N ASN A 3 -19.29 9.42 -27.33
CA ASN A 3 -19.78 8.54 -26.27
C ASN A 3 -19.46 9.17 -24.92
N SER A 4 -20.50 9.30 -24.12
CA SER A 4 -20.57 10.06 -22.89
C SER A 4 -19.72 9.47 -21.77
N LEU A 5 -19.26 10.39 -20.93
CA LEU A 5 -18.60 10.18 -19.65
C LEU A 5 -19.46 9.38 -18.66
N ALA A 6 -18.76 8.75 -17.69
CA ALA A 6 -19.25 8.06 -16.49
C ALA A 6 -19.42 6.53 -16.56
N GLY A 7 -18.32 5.80 -16.73
CA GLY A 7 -18.10 4.61 -15.89
C GLY A 7 -17.46 5.07 -14.58
N PRO A 8 -17.74 4.47 -13.41
CA PRO A 8 -17.18 4.99 -12.17
C PRO A 8 -15.66 5.01 -12.29
N THR A 9 -15.03 6.17 -12.08
CA THR A 9 -13.67 6.23 -11.53
C THR A 9 -13.67 5.68 -10.10
N GLY A 10 -14.36 4.56 -9.88
CA GLY A 10 -14.03 3.61 -8.85
C GLY A 10 -12.72 2.99 -9.29
N SER A 11 -11.64 3.75 -9.16
CA SER A 11 -10.38 3.14 -8.77
C SER A 11 -10.66 2.57 -7.38
N SER A 12 -11.34 1.43 -7.32
CA SER A 12 -11.45 0.67 -6.10
C SER A 12 -10.01 0.49 -5.67
N PRO A 13 -9.64 0.99 -4.47
CA PRO A 13 -8.26 0.97 -4.06
C PRO A 13 -7.75 -0.46 -4.19
N ALA A 14 -6.65 -0.64 -4.91
CA ALA A 14 -6.04 -1.95 -5.07
C ALA A 14 -5.59 -2.44 -3.69
N LEU A 15 -6.43 -3.25 -3.07
CA LEU A 15 -6.17 -3.84 -1.77
C LEU A 15 -5.28 -5.06 -1.97
N VAL A 16 -4.07 -4.98 -1.43
CA VAL A 16 -3.05 -6.03 -1.55
C VAL A 16 -2.76 -6.63 -0.19
N THR A 17 -2.44 -7.93 -0.15
CA THR A 17 -1.97 -8.57 1.08
C THR A 17 -0.59 -8.04 1.46
N GLY A 18 -0.17 -8.23 2.72
CA GLY A 18 1.16 -7.78 3.15
C GLY A 18 2.33 -8.40 2.35
N ALA A 19 2.17 -9.63 1.85
CA ALA A 19 3.17 -10.27 1.00
C ALA A 19 3.20 -9.66 -0.42
N ALA A 20 2.02 -9.40 -1.00
CA ALA A 20 1.92 -8.72 -2.29
C ALA A 20 2.45 -7.28 -2.18
N ALA A 21 2.07 -6.53 -1.14
CA ALA A 21 2.59 -5.20 -0.85
C ALA A 21 4.12 -5.16 -0.80
N ALA A 22 4.74 -6.17 -0.18
CA ALA A 22 6.19 -6.28 -0.10
C ALA A 22 6.83 -6.45 -1.49
N ALA A 23 6.26 -7.33 -2.32
CA ALA A 23 6.72 -7.54 -3.69
C ALA A 23 6.57 -6.26 -4.54
N GLU A 24 5.43 -5.58 -4.46
CA GLU A 24 5.14 -4.35 -5.22
C GLU A 24 6.04 -3.18 -4.81
N ALA A 25 6.32 -3.04 -3.51
CA ALA A 25 7.26 -2.04 -3.02
C ALA A 25 8.74 -2.44 -3.17
N GLY A 26 9.03 -3.67 -3.61
CA GLY A 26 10.40 -4.19 -3.68
C GLY A 26 11.10 -4.28 -2.33
N VAL A 27 10.35 -4.50 -1.24
CA VAL A 27 10.88 -4.61 0.13
C VAL A 27 10.64 -6.01 0.70
N ALA A 28 11.37 -6.36 1.76
CA ALA A 28 11.10 -7.59 2.49
C ALA A 28 9.73 -7.50 3.23
N PRO A 29 8.97 -8.61 3.37
CA PRO A 29 7.73 -8.63 4.16
C PRO A 29 7.93 -8.19 5.62
N ALA A 30 9.12 -8.41 6.19
CA ALA A 30 9.49 -7.92 7.50
C ALA A 30 9.45 -6.38 7.60
N THR A 31 9.85 -5.69 6.53
CA THR A 31 9.80 -4.22 6.45
C THR A 31 8.37 -3.71 6.45
N VAL A 32 7.47 -4.35 5.70
CA VAL A 32 6.04 -4.02 5.70
C VAL A 32 5.45 -4.19 7.10
N ARG A 33 5.75 -5.29 7.79
CA ARG A 33 5.32 -5.49 9.20
C ARG A 33 5.85 -4.39 10.11
N LYS A 34 7.10 -3.97 9.93
CA LYS A 34 7.70 -2.88 10.70
C LYS A 34 7.02 -1.54 10.40
N TRP A 35 6.63 -1.26 9.16
CA TRP A 35 5.85 -0.07 8.83
C TRP A 35 4.49 -0.05 9.52
N VAL A 36 3.78 -1.19 9.56
CA VAL A 36 2.50 -1.29 10.29
C VAL A 36 2.71 -1.08 11.79
N GLN A 37 3.72 -1.70 12.39
CA GLN A 37 4.04 -1.52 13.82
C GLN A 37 4.42 -0.08 14.17
N LEU A 38 5.12 0.61 13.27
CA LEU A 38 5.50 2.01 13.44
C LEU A 38 4.37 2.99 13.09
N GLY A 39 3.22 2.50 12.60
CA GLY A 39 2.11 3.33 12.14
C GLY A 39 2.39 4.08 10.83
N HIS A 40 3.38 3.64 10.05
CA HIS A 40 3.65 4.17 8.71
C HIS A 40 2.78 3.57 7.61
N LEU A 41 2.15 2.42 7.89
CA LEU A 41 1.24 1.75 6.96
C LEU A 41 -0.02 1.33 7.71
N GLU A 42 -1.18 1.73 7.19
CA GLU A 42 -2.48 1.37 7.76
C GLU A 42 -3.12 0.23 6.96
N ALA A 43 -3.72 -0.73 7.68
CA ALA A 43 -4.49 -1.79 7.05
C ALA A 43 -5.86 -1.23 6.63
N ALA A 44 -6.05 -1.04 5.33
CA ALA A 44 -7.30 -0.56 4.76
C ALA A 44 -8.44 -1.59 4.85
N GLY A 45 -8.12 -2.83 5.18
CA GLY A 45 -9.12 -3.86 5.44
C GLY A 45 -8.51 -5.16 5.91
N ARG A 46 -9.36 -6.18 6.01
CA ARG A 46 -8.95 -7.56 6.23
C ARG A 46 -9.75 -8.50 5.35
N GLN A 47 -9.08 -9.49 4.78
CA GLN A 47 -9.72 -10.62 4.10
C GLN A 47 -9.51 -11.85 4.98
N GLY A 48 -10.53 -12.17 5.78
CA GLY A 48 -10.45 -13.22 6.80
C GLY A 48 -9.39 -12.90 7.87
N ARG A 49 -8.30 -13.69 7.89
CA ARG A 49 -7.17 -13.54 8.83
C ARG A 49 -6.03 -12.69 8.28
N THR A 50 -6.12 -12.26 7.01
CA THR A 50 -5.05 -11.52 6.33
C THR A 50 -5.40 -10.05 6.26
N HIS A 51 -4.49 -9.18 6.72
CA HIS A 51 -4.62 -7.74 6.53
C HIS A 51 -4.40 -7.36 5.07
N LEU A 52 -5.27 -6.47 4.59
CA LEU A 52 -5.19 -5.86 3.28
C LEU A 52 -4.74 -4.41 3.43
N TYR A 53 -3.84 -4.00 2.56
CA TYR A 53 -3.24 -2.68 2.54
C TYR A 53 -3.55 -2.02 1.20
N ARG A 54 -3.77 -0.71 1.20
CA ARG A 54 -3.86 0.03 -0.05
C ARG A 54 -2.48 0.12 -0.66
N LEU A 55 -2.37 -0.14 -1.96
CA LEU A 55 -1.13 0.03 -2.69
C LEU A 55 -0.57 1.47 -2.55
N GLU A 56 -1.46 2.47 -2.52
CA GLU A 56 -1.08 3.89 -2.34
C GLU A 56 -0.37 4.16 -1.01
N ASP A 57 -0.86 3.58 0.09
CA ASP A 57 -0.27 3.72 1.42
C ASP A 57 1.07 2.97 1.51
N VAL A 58 1.18 1.83 0.82
CA VAL A 58 2.44 1.06 0.75
C VAL A 58 3.54 1.88 0.07
N PHE A 59 3.25 2.56 -1.04
CA PHE A 59 4.20 3.45 -1.69
C PHE A 59 4.51 4.70 -0.86
N ALA A 60 3.53 5.26 -0.16
CA ALA A 60 3.75 6.38 0.76
C ALA A 60 4.71 5.98 1.90
N ALA A 61 4.52 4.79 2.48
CA ALA A 61 5.39 4.23 3.50
C ALA A 61 6.81 3.96 2.97
N GLU A 62 6.95 3.41 1.77
CA GLU A 62 8.25 3.23 1.10
C GLU A 62 8.98 4.56 0.98
N ARG A 63 8.32 5.58 0.46
CA ARG A 63 8.93 6.90 0.26
C ARG A 63 9.33 7.55 1.59
N ALA A 64 8.47 7.47 2.60
CA ALA A 64 8.74 8.01 3.92
C ALA A 64 9.94 7.31 4.59
N THR A 65 10.09 6.00 4.40
CA THR A 65 11.17 5.23 5.00
C THR A 65 12.48 5.34 4.22
N ARG A 66 12.43 5.39 2.89
CA ARG A 66 13.60 5.64 2.02
C ARG A 66 14.17 7.04 2.19
N GLY A 67 13.33 8.04 2.42
CA GLY A 67 13.76 9.40 2.77
C GLY A 67 14.47 9.48 4.13
N ARG A 68 14.15 8.57 5.06
CA ARG A 68 14.75 8.54 6.40
C ARG A 68 16.16 7.91 6.40
N GLY A 69 16.43 6.97 5.49
CA GLY A 69 17.74 6.31 5.36
C GLY A 69 18.85 7.19 4.77
N ARG A 70 18.51 8.32 4.13
CA ARG A 70 19.48 9.26 3.53
C ARG A 70 19.87 10.42 4.44
N ARG A 71 19.40 10.44 5.69
CA ARG A 71 19.70 11.48 6.70
C ARG A 71 20.70 11.04 7.77
N GLY A 72 21.56 10.07 7.44
CA GLY A 72 22.67 9.61 8.29
C GLY A 72 24.01 10.00 7.68
#